data_AF-A0A2S9F707-F1
#
_entry.id   AF-A0A2S9F707-F1
#
_cell.length_a   1.000
_cell.length_b   1.000
_cell.length_c   1.000
_cell.angle_alpha   90.00
_cell.angle_beta   90.00
_cell.angle_gamma   90.00
#
_symmetry.space_group_name_H-M   'P 1'
#
loop_
_entity.id
_entity.type
_entity.pdbx_description
1 polymer ?
#
loop_
_entity_poly.entity_id
_entity_poly.type
_entity_poly.pdbx_seq_one_letter_code
_entity_poly.pdbx_strand_id
1 'polypeptide(L)'
;MTAGRIEIDDVQPVVSNGRFPAKAVVGEVVPVSATVWREGHDAVAATLVVRYHGTSYPPLADEPPGRVRTPEAVPIQDVVVPGPRVRPQALPMAEGRTPDVFHGAFTPDAVGLWTFRVDGWGDPIATWRKHVIAKLEAGQSEGELDNDLL
;
A
#
# COMPACT_ATOMS: atom_id res chain seq x y z
N MET A 1 5.40 0.05 13.80
CA MET A 1 6.34 1.10 13.40
C MET A 1 7.50 0.47 12.63
N THR A 2 7.61 0.79 11.35
CA THR A 2 8.86 0.58 10.60
C THR A 2 9.55 1.94 10.60
N ALA A 3 10.33 2.23 11.65
CA ALA A 3 10.97 3.53 11.79
C ALA A 3 12.03 3.70 10.68
N GLY A 4 11.90 4.77 9.90
CA GLY A 4 12.71 5.08 8.73
C GLY A 4 12.69 6.59 8.46
N ARG A 5 13.30 7.06 7.37
CA ARG A 5 13.24 8.51 7.01
C ARG A 5 11.83 9.01 6.68
N ILE A 6 10.92 8.09 6.37
CA ILE A 6 9.51 8.34 6.16
C ILE A 6 8.78 7.41 7.12
N GLU A 7 7.93 7.97 7.97
CA GLU A 7 7.17 7.21 8.95
C GLU A 7 5.85 6.76 8.33
N ILE A 8 5.50 5.50 8.59
CA ILE A 8 4.27 4.86 8.12
C ILE A 8 3.59 4.23 9.32
N ASP A 9 2.37 4.67 9.59
CA ASP A 9 1.57 4.21 10.71
C ASP A 9 0.11 3.93 10.30
N ASP A 10 -0.64 3.28 11.20
CA ASP A 10 -2.08 3.04 11.08
C ASP A 10 -2.51 2.45 9.71
N VAL A 11 -1.71 1.53 9.18
CA VAL A 11 -2.02 0.84 7.91
C VAL A 11 -3.32 0.02 8.06
N GLN A 12 -4.23 0.18 7.11
CA GLN A 12 -5.49 -0.55 7.04
C GLN A 12 -5.71 -1.13 5.63
N PRO A 13 -6.30 -2.33 5.50
CA PRO A 13 -6.87 -3.16 6.57
C PRO A 13 -5.82 -4.06 7.26
N VAL A 14 -5.81 -4.07 8.60
CA VAL A 14 -5.01 -5.02 9.41
C VAL A 14 -5.92 -5.73 10.41
N VAL A 15 -5.95 -7.07 10.38
CA VAL A 15 -6.80 -7.88 11.26
C VAL A 15 -5.98 -8.46 12.40
N SER A 16 -6.36 -8.13 13.64
CA SER A 16 -5.70 -8.62 14.86
C SER A 16 -4.18 -8.47 14.81
N ASN A 17 -3.70 -7.26 14.52
CA ASN A 17 -2.27 -6.93 14.38
C ASN A 17 -1.53 -7.79 13.34
N GLY A 18 -2.23 -8.18 12.25
CA GLY A 18 -1.68 -9.00 11.18
C GLY A 18 -1.68 -10.50 11.49
N ARG A 19 -2.27 -10.93 12.62
CA ARG A 19 -2.41 -12.36 12.93
C ARG A 19 -3.27 -13.09 11.90
N PHE A 20 -4.25 -12.39 11.32
CA PHE A 20 -5.13 -12.95 10.31
C PHE A 20 -5.09 -12.10 9.03
N PRO A 21 -5.20 -12.71 7.84
CA PRO A 21 -5.39 -11.97 6.59
C PRO A 21 -6.74 -11.25 6.57
N ALA A 22 -6.78 -10.07 5.96
CA ALA A 22 -8.03 -9.45 5.54
C ALA A 22 -8.74 -10.32 4.48
N LYS A 23 -10.05 -10.12 4.30
CA LYS A 23 -10.87 -10.90 3.36
C LYS A 23 -11.32 -10.01 2.21
N ALA A 24 -11.35 -10.59 1.01
CA ALA A 24 -11.86 -9.98 -0.21
C ALA A 24 -12.35 -11.07 -1.17
N VAL A 25 -13.14 -10.70 -2.18
CA VAL A 25 -13.52 -11.56 -3.31
C VAL A 25 -12.90 -11.08 -4.62
N VAL A 26 -12.80 -11.98 -5.60
CA VAL A 26 -12.28 -11.63 -6.93
C VAL A 26 -13.16 -10.55 -7.58
N GLY A 27 -12.53 -9.53 -8.14
CA GLY A 27 -13.20 -8.37 -8.74
C GLY A 27 -13.64 -7.29 -7.75
N GLU A 28 -13.47 -7.49 -6.45
CA GLU A 28 -13.76 -6.48 -5.42
C GLU A 28 -12.69 -5.39 -5.38
N VAL A 29 -13.08 -4.12 -5.30
CA VAL A 29 -12.13 -3.04 -5.02
C VAL A 29 -11.80 -3.05 -3.53
N VAL A 30 -10.54 -3.34 -3.19
CA VAL A 30 -10.05 -3.36 -1.81
C VAL A 30 -9.36 -2.02 -1.51
N PRO A 31 -9.97 -1.14 -0.69
CA PRO A 31 -9.34 0.10 -0.27
C PRO A 31 -8.24 -0.16 0.76
N VAL A 32 -7.11 0.53 0.62
CA VAL A 32 -5.98 0.51 1.56
C VAL A 32 -5.70 1.94 1.99
N SER A 33 -5.50 2.16 3.28
CA SER A 33 -5.07 3.45 3.81
C SER A 33 -3.87 3.31 4.73
N ALA A 34 -3.08 4.37 4.83
CA ALA A 34 -1.98 4.47 5.79
C ALA A 34 -1.70 5.94 6.10
N THR A 35 -1.32 6.22 7.34
CA THR A 35 -0.76 7.52 7.71
C THR A 35 0.71 7.52 7.30
N VAL A 36 1.11 8.42 6.41
CA VAL A 36 2.48 8.51 5.88
C VAL A 36 2.97 9.94 6.03
N TRP A 37 4.03 10.13 6.80
CA TRP A 37 4.53 11.46 7.15
C TRP A 37 6.05 11.49 7.28
N ARG A 38 6.61 12.69 7.36
CA ARG A 38 8.04 12.94 7.56
C ARG A 38 8.27 14.21 8.36
N GLU A 39 9.51 14.44 8.77
CA GLU A 39 9.93 15.71 9.34
C GLU A 39 9.92 16.85 8.31
N GLY A 40 9.74 18.09 8.78
CA GLY A 40 9.80 19.30 7.94
C GLY A 40 8.50 19.58 7.17
N HIS A 41 8.61 20.35 6.09
CA HIS A 41 7.48 20.79 5.27
C HIS A 41 7.55 20.29 3.82
N ASP A 42 8.52 19.42 3.53
CA ASP A 42 8.70 18.81 2.23
C ASP A 42 7.60 17.78 1.97
N ALA A 43 7.17 17.68 0.72
CA ALA A 43 6.18 16.72 0.29
C ALA A 43 6.66 15.27 0.49
N VAL A 44 5.70 14.41 0.80
CA VAL A 44 5.83 12.95 0.87
C VAL A 44 4.82 12.32 -0.08
N ALA A 45 5.14 11.14 -0.60
CA ALA A 45 4.26 10.35 -1.43
C ALA A 45 4.32 8.87 -1.01
N ALA A 46 3.31 8.10 -1.40
CA ALA A 46 3.19 6.70 -1.03
C ALA A 46 2.78 5.81 -2.21
N THR A 47 3.28 4.57 -2.18
CA THR A 47 3.04 3.55 -3.19
C THR A 47 2.48 2.29 -2.53
N LEU A 48 1.38 1.78 -3.05
CA LEU A 48 0.79 0.51 -2.69
C LEU A 48 1.39 -0.61 -3.55
N VAL A 49 2.21 -1.47 -2.94
CA VAL A 49 2.83 -2.62 -3.61
C VAL A 49 2.03 -3.89 -3.34
N VAL A 50 1.49 -4.50 -4.39
CA VAL A 50 0.57 -5.65 -4.31
C VAL A 50 1.20 -6.89 -4.93
N ARG A 51 1.02 -8.06 -4.30
CA ARG A 51 1.56 -9.35 -4.76
C ARG A 51 0.54 -10.48 -4.60
N TYR A 52 0.51 -11.37 -5.58
CA TYR A 52 -0.23 -12.63 -5.54
C TYR A 52 0.72 -13.81 -5.24
N HIS A 53 0.30 -14.71 -4.34
CA HIS A 53 1.10 -15.86 -3.89
C HIS A 53 0.47 -17.22 -4.21
N GLY A 54 -0.64 -17.27 -4.94
CA GLY A 54 -1.34 -18.52 -5.25
C GLY A 54 -2.35 -18.93 -4.18
N THR A 55 -2.82 -20.17 -4.24
CA THR A 55 -3.90 -20.69 -3.38
C THR A 55 -3.42 -21.33 -2.07
N SER A 56 -2.11 -21.34 -1.81
CA SER A 56 -1.57 -21.83 -0.54
C SER A 56 -2.08 -20.96 0.62
N TYR A 57 -2.77 -21.58 1.57
CA TYR A 57 -3.36 -20.87 2.71
C TYR A 57 -2.52 -21.09 3.97
N PRO A 58 -2.11 -20.03 4.69
CA PRO A 58 -1.29 -20.17 5.87
C PRO A 58 -2.07 -20.81 7.04
N PRO A 59 -1.42 -21.59 7.92
CA PRO A 59 -2.02 -22.00 9.17
C PRO A 59 -2.20 -20.79 10.08
N LEU A 60 -3.44 -20.52 10.52
CA LEU A 60 -3.78 -19.32 11.29
C LEU A 60 -3.85 -19.53 12.81
N ALA A 61 -3.96 -20.79 13.24
CA ALA A 61 -4.07 -21.19 14.64
C ALA A 61 -3.19 -22.40 14.89
N ASP A 62 -2.69 -22.51 16.11
CA ASP A 62 -1.95 -23.68 16.54
C ASP A 62 -2.91 -24.87 16.62
N GLU A 63 -2.49 -25.99 16.05
CA GLU A 63 -3.30 -27.21 16.08
C GLU A 63 -3.11 -27.93 17.41
N PRO A 64 -4.19 -28.49 18.00
CA PRO A 64 -4.07 -29.35 19.15
C PRO A 64 -3.16 -30.55 18.85
N PRO A 65 -2.34 -30.99 19.81
CA PRO A 65 -1.45 -32.13 19.60
C PRO A 65 -2.24 -33.38 19.21
N GLY A 66 -1.74 -34.12 18.20
CA GLY A 66 -2.33 -35.38 17.74
C GLY A 66 -3.45 -35.26 16.71
N ARG A 67 -3.85 -34.04 16.31
CA ARG A 67 -4.82 -33.85 15.21
C ARG A 67 -4.11 -33.93 13.87
N VAL A 68 -4.41 -34.95 13.07
CA VAL A 68 -4.03 -34.99 11.66
C VAL A 68 -5.15 -34.30 10.88
N ARG A 69 -4.82 -33.28 10.08
CA ARG A 69 -5.77 -32.72 9.11
C ARG A 69 -6.19 -33.83 8.15
N THR A 70 -7.44 -34.27 8.24
CA THR A 70 -8.08 -34.99 7.15
C THR A 70 -8.48 -33.93 6.13
N PRO A 71 -7.99 -33.99 4.87
CA PRO A 71 -8.41 -33.04 3.84
C PRO A 71 -9.81 -33.45 3.37
N GLU A 72 -10.84 -33.13 4.15
CA GLU A 72 -12.23 -33.20 3.70
C GLU A 72 -12.77 -31.77 3.51
N ALA A 73 -12.01 -30.97 2.77
CA ALA A 73 -12.50 -29.76 2.13
C ALA A 73 -12.41 -30.01 0.63
N VAL A 74 -13.42 -29.58 -0.14
CA VAL A 74 -13.37 -29.66 -1.60
C VAL A 74 -12.03 -29.06 -2.05
N PRO A 75 -11.19 -29.81 -2.77
CA PRO A 75 -9.87 -29.33 -3.11
C PRO A 75 -10.02 -28.03 -3.89
N ILE A 76 -9.35 -26.97 -3.45
CA ILE A 76 -9.54 -25.64 -4.04
C ILE A 76 -9.27 -25.66 -5.55
N GLN A 77 -8.37 -26.52 -6.01
CA GLN A 77 -8.07 -26.76 -7.42
C GLN A 77 -9.25 -27.33 -8.24
N ASP A 78 -10.21 -27.99 -7.60
CA ASP A 78 -11.39 -28.54 -8.27
C ASP A 78 -12.52 -27.51 -8.38
N VAL A 79 -12.41 -26.39 -7.63
CA VAL A 79 -13.40 -25.29 -7.59
C VAL A 79 -12.84 -24.02 -8.23
N VAL A 80 -11.53 -23.86 -8.28
CA VAL A 80 -10.80 -22.65 -8.69
C VAL A 80 -9.78 -23.03 -9.76
N VAL A 81 -9.92 -22.44 -10.94
CA VAL A 81 -8.87 -22.48 -11.95
C VAL A 81 -7.71 -21.60 -11.43
N PRO A 82 -6.48 -22.13 -11.31
CA PRO A 82 -5.34 -21.35 -10.84
C PRO A 82 -5.14 -20.12 -11.73
N GLY A 83 -5.13 -18.95 -11.12
CA GLY A 83 -4.82 -17.70 -11.82
C GLY A 83 -3.36 -17.70 -12.29
N PRO A 84 -3.04 -16.98 -13.39
CA PRO A 84 -1.67 -16.81 -13.84
C PRO A 84 -0.82 -16.14 -12.76
N ARG A 85 0.51 -16.35 -12.79
CA ARG A 85 1.43 -15.61 -11.91
C ARG A 85 1.31 -14.12 -12.23
N VAL A 86 0.84 -13.33 -11.27
CA VAL A 86 0.73 -11.88 -11.38
C VAL A 86 2.05 -11.24 -10.95
N ARG A 87 2.60 -10.36 -11.80
CA ARG A 87 3.77 -9.55 -11.42
C ARG A 87 3.40 -8.63 -10.26
N PRO A 88 4.33 -8.33 -9.32
CA PRO A 88 4.08 -7.31 -8.31
C PRO A 88 3.62 -6.00 -8.96
N GLN A 89 2.50 -5.46 -8.50
CA GLN A 89 1.96 -4.18 -8.97
C GLN A 89 2.41 -3.08 -8.01
N ALA A 90 2.83 -1.94 -8.55
CA ALA A 90 3.10 -0.73 -7.79
C ALA A 90 2.03 0.30 -8.19
N LEU A 91 1.12 0.59 -7.27
CA LEU A 91 -0.02 1.46 -7.48
C LEU A 91 0.18 2.75 -6.67
N PRO A 92 -0.13 3.93 -7.23
CA PRO A 92 0.00 5.17 -6.48
C PRO A 92 -1.03 5.23 -5.35
N MET A 93 -0.66 5.86 -4.24
CA MET A 93 -1.61 6.29 -3.21
C MET A 93 -1.77 7.81 -3.27
N ALA A 94 -2.98 8.30 -3.04
CA ALA A 94 -3.30 9.72 -3.03
C ALA A 94 -3.61 10.18 -1.61
N GLU A 95 -3.14 11.37 -1.23
CA GLU A 95 -3.52 11.98 0.04
C GLU A 95 -5.04 12.25 0.08
N GLY A 96 -5.67 11.89 1.20
CA GLY A 96 -7.09 12.06 1.43
C GLY A 96 -7.44 13.45 1.96
N ARG A 97 -8.64 13.54 2.58
CA ARG A 97 -9.06 14.77 3.28
C ARG A 97 -8.49 14.87 4.68
N THR A 98 -8.20 13.72 5.30
CA THR A 98 -7.52 13.67 6.59
C THR A 98 -6.03 13.88 6.31
N PRO A 99 -5.39 14.90 6.93
CA PRO A 99 -3.97 15.15 6.74
C PRO A 99 -3.13 13.90 6.99
N ASP A 100 -2.07 13.73 6.20
CA ASP A 100 -1.12 12.61 6.27
C ASP A 100 -1.71 11.22 5.93
N VAL A 101 -3.01 11.09 5.71
CA VAL A 101 -3.64 9.81 5.36
C VAL A 101 -3.67 9.63 3.85
N PHE A 102 -2.92 8.64 3.38
CA PHE A 102 -2.89 8.23 1.98
C PHE A 102 -3.87 7.09 1.72
N HIS A 103 -4.51 7.12 0.56
CA HIS A 103 -5.46 6.12 0.09
C HIS A 103 -5.00 5.52 -1.24
N GLY A 104 -4.97 4.19 -1.30
CA GLY A 104 -4.81 3.41 -2.52
C GLY A 104 -5.90 2.36 -2.61
N ALA A 105 -6.01 1.70 -3.74
CA ALA A 105 -6.88 0.55 -3.88
C ALA A 105 -6.30 -0.43 -4.91
N PHE A 106 -6.65 -1.70 -4.76
CA PHE A 106 -6.36 -2.73 -5.76
C PHE A 106 -7.57 -3.65 -5.92
N THR A 107 -7.58 -4.41 -7.01
CA THR A 107 -8.68 -5.34 -7.33
C THR A 107 -8.08 -6.71 -7.63
N PRO A 108 -8.26 -7.71 -6.75
CA PRO A 108 -7.71 -9.04 -6.98
C PRO A 108 -8.45 -9.70 -8.15
N ASP A 109 -7.70 -10.24 -9.11
CA ASP A 109 -8.21 -10.86 -10.33
C ASP A 109 -8.19 -12.41 -10.28
N ALA A 110 -7.66 -12.97 -9.20
CA ALA A 110 -7.55 -14.40 -8.99
C ALA A 110 -7.82 -14.78 -7.52
N VAL A 111 -8.42 -15.97 -7.33
CA VAL A 111 -8.60 -16.54 -6.00
C VAL A 111 -7.24 -16.98 -5.44
N GLY A 112 -7.00 -16.66 -4.16
CA GLY A 112 -5.82 -17.08 -3.42
C GLY A 112 -5.33 -16.00 -2.46
N LEU A 113 -4.11 -16.16 -1.99
CA LEU A 113 -3.47 -15.24 -1.07
C LEU A 113 -2.87 -14.04 -1.83
N TRP A 114 -3.36 -12.86 -1.49
CA TRP A 114 -2.77 -11.58 -1.87
C TRP A 114 -2.13 -10.91 -0.66
N THR A 115 -1.04 -10.22 -0.87
CA THR A 115 -0.40 -9.36 0.14
C THR A 115 -0.21 -7.97 -0.43
N PHE A 116 -0.34 -6.95 0.41
CA PHE A 116 0.01 -5.59 0.07
C PHE A 116 1.08 -5.05 1.04
N ARG A 117 1.78 -4.01 0.60
CA ARG A 117 2.74 -3.24 1.38
C ARG A 117 2.61 -1.77 0.99
N VAL A 118 2.74 -0.88 1.97
CA VAL A 118 2.82 0.57 1.71
C VAL A 118 4.29 1.00 1.77
N ASP A 119 4.76 1.65 0.71
CA ASP A 119 6.10 2.23 0.61
C ASP A 119 5.99 3.75 0.57
N GLY A 120 6.54 4.44 1.57
CA GLY A 120 6.61 5.91 1.64
C GLY A 120 7.94 6.46 1.15
N TRP A 121 7.92 7.59 0.45
CA TRP A 121 9.10 8.25 -0.10
C TRP A 121 8.93 9.77 -0.16
N GLY A 122 10.02 10.53 0.02
CA GLY A 122 9.97 11.99 -0.11
C GLY A 122 9.89 12.43 -1.57
N ASP A 123 9.05 13.43 -1.87
CA ASP A 123 8.85 13.94 -3.23
C ASP A 123 9.48 15.34 -3.39
N PRO A 124 10.79 15.41 -3.74
CA PRO A 124 11.48 16.68 -3.90
C PRO A 124 10.94 17.50 -5.08
N ILE A 125 10.42 16.85 -6.12
CA ILE A 125 9.89 17.54 -7.30
C ILE A 125 8.55 18.21 -6.98
N ALA A 126 7.65 17.52 -6.26
CA ALA A 126 6.41 18.13 -5.80
C ALA A 126 6.67 19.30 -4.84
N THR A 127 7.65 19.14 -3.94
CA THR A 127 8.10 20.20 -3.01
C THR A 127 8.59 21.42 -3.77
N TRP A 128 9.56 21.22 -4.65
CA TRP A 128 10.15 22.26 -5.49
C TRP A 128 9.08 22.99 -6.31
N ARG A 129 8.24 22.24 -7.02
CA ARG A 129 7.17 22.80 -7.86
C ARG A 129 6.21 23.66 -7.04
N LYS A 130 5.82 23.23 -5.84
CA LYS A 130 4.96 24.02 -4.94
C LYS A 130 5.61 25.35 -4.57
N HIS A 131 6.90 25.34 -4.23
CA HIS A 131 7.62 26.56 -3.87
C HIS A 131 7.77 27.52 -5.05
N VAL A 132 8.13 27.02 -6.23
CA VAL A 132 8.26 27.84 -7.44
C VAL A 132 6.92 28.49 -7.81
N ILE A 133 5.82 27.72 -7.82
CA ILE A 133 4.49 28.26 -8.13
C ILE A 133 4.11 29.36 -7.14
N ALA A 134 4.27 29.12 -5.83
CA ALA A 134 3.92 30.11 -4.82
C ALA A 134 4.72 31.43 -4.96
N LYS A 135 6.01 31.34 -5.31
CA LYS A 135 6.86 32.53 -5.53
C LYS A 135 6.49 33.28 -6.81
N LEU A 136 6.17 32.57 -7.89
CA LEU A 136 5.67 33.17 -9.13
C LEU A 136 4.33 33.91 -8.90
N GLU A 137 3.41 33.30 -8.14
CA GLU A 137 2.12 33.92 -7.79
C GLU A 137 2.28 35.13 -6.86
N ALA A 138 3.35 35.17 -6.07
CA ALA A 138 3.74 36.34 -5.29
C ALA A 138 4.40 37.45 -6.14
N GLY A 139 4.59 37.24 -7.44
CA GLY A 139 5.16 38.22 -8.37
C GLY A 139 6.70 38.31 -8.35
N GLN A 140 7.39 37.29 -7.84
CA GLN A 140 8.86 37.25 -7.88
C GLN A 140 9.38 37.09 -9.31
N SER A 141 10.48 37.78 -9.61
CA SER A 141 11.13 37.76 -10.92
C SER A 141 12.03 36.54 -11.12
N GLU A 142 12.42 36.28 -12.37
CA GLU A 142 13.35 35.21 -12.73
C GLU A 142 14.69 35.32 -11.98
N GLY A 143 15.22 36.54 -11.85
CA GLY A 143 16.48 36.77 -11.13
C GLY A 143 16.40 36.46 -9.63
N GLU A 144 15.21 36.52 -9.03
CA GLU A 144 14.99 36.13 -7.63
C GLU A 144 14.81 34.61 -7.48
N LEU A 145 14.48 33.90 -8.56
CA LEU A 145 14.25 32.45 -8.60
C LEU A 145 15.44 31.65 -9.12
N ASP A 146 16.55 32.29 -9.48
CA ASP A 146 17.69 31.63 -10.13
C ASP A 146 18.20 30.41 -9.33
N ASN A 147 18.34 30.55 -8.00
CA ASN A 147 18.73 29.44 -7.12
C ASN A 147 17.68 28.32 -7.00
N ASP A 148 16.41 28.63 -7.25
CA ASP A 148 15.33 27.63 -7.23
C ASP A 148 15.24 26.88 -8.56
N LEU A 149 15.72 27.44 -9.68
CA LEU A 149 15.57 26.87 -11.02
C LEU A 149 16.80 26.05 -11.50
N LEU A 150 17.93 26.16 -10.80
CA LEU A 150 19.19 25.45 -11.07
C LEU A 150 19.28 24.11 -10.31
#